data_AF-A0A6C0H6Z6-F1
#
_entry.id   AF-A0A6C0H6Z6-F1
#
_cell.length_a   1.000
_cell.length_b   1.000
_cell.length_c   1.000
_cell.angle_alpha   90.00
_cell.angle_beta   90.00
_cell.angle_gamma   90.00
#
_symmetry.space_group_name_H-M   'P 1'
#
loop_
_entity.id
_entity.type
_entity.pdbx_description
1 polymer ?
#
loop_
_entity_poly.entity_id
_entity_poly.type
_entity_poly.pdbx_seq_one_letter_code
_entity_poly.pdbx_strand_id
1 'polypeptide(L)'
;MIMEQEKLETFLQNEIKTNQLESWSNLNKTYKSQKLREFVERYREENNLTKDEEIKLEQFLITSLENKKLERVKDVVYDKNTKMIKKIPGLIFNKNSKHFSLKNLDKRTSTLKSLPPNQQKKESR
;
A
#
# COMPACT_ATOMS: atom_id res chain seq x y z
N MET A 1 -24.57 -0.26 -41.55
CA MET A 1 -23.95 0.89 -40.85
C MET A 1 -24.03 0.81 -39.31
N ILE A 2 -24.42 -0.34 -38.72
CA ILE A 2 -24.50 -0.51 -37.24
C ILE A 2 -23.28 -1.28 -36.70
N MET A 3 -22.58 -2.07 -37.52
CA MET A 3 -21.42 -2.89 -37.09
C MET A 3 -20.12 -2.12 -36.82
N GLU A 4 -20.03 -0.84 -37.19
CA GLU A 4 -18.80 -0.05 -37.04
C GLU A 4 -18.71 0.65 -35.68
N GLN A 5 -19.85 0.91 -35.04
CA GLN A 5 -19.94 1.49 -33.69
C GLN A 5 -19.61 0.47 -32.60
N GLU A 6 -20.12 -0.78 -32.72
CA GLU A 6 -19.88 -1.84 -31.73
C GLU A 6 -18.40 -2.25 -31.64
N LYS A 7 -17.67 -2.16 -32.76
CA LYS A 7 -16.25 -2.50 -32.81
C LYS A 7 -15.39 -1.49 -32.05
N LEU A 8 -15.78 -0.20 -32.09
CA LEU A 8 -15.13 0.86 -31.34
C LEU A 8 -15.39 0.74 -29.83
N GLU A 9 -16.65 0.48 -29.45
CA GLU A 9 -17.00 0.22 -28.04
C GLU A 9 -16.27 -0.99 -27.47
N THR A 10 -16.18 -2.07 -28.25
CA THR A 10 -15.46 -3.28 -27.84
C THR A 10 -13.96 -3.02 -27.67
N PHE A 11 -13.37 -2.21 -28.55
CA PHE A 11 -11.95 -1.83 -28.45
C PHE A 11 -11.69 -0.97 -27.21
N LEU A 12 -12.57 0.00 -26.92
CA LEU A 12 -12.50 0.83 -25.72
C LEU A 12 -12.65 -0.01 -24.45
N GLN A 13 -13.58 -0.96 -24.43
CA GLN A 13 -13.74 -1.89 -23.30
C GLN A 13 -12.52 -2.80 -23.10
N ASN A 14 -11.86 -3.20 -24.19
CA ASN A 14 -10.70 -4.09 -24.10
C ASN A 14 -9.46 -3.34 -23.59
N GLU A 15 -9.23 -2.10 -24.04
CA GLU A 15 -8.21 -1.20 -23.50
C GLU A 15 -8.44 -0.87 -22.02
N ILE A 16 -9.69 -0.63 -21.60
CA ILE A 16 -10.04 -0.43 -20.18
C ILE A 16 -9.74 -1.70 -19.36
N LYS A 17 -10.01 -2.89 -19.91
CA LYS A 17 -9.75 -4.19 -19.24
C LYS A 17 -8.25 -4.51 -19.16
N THR A 18 -7.46 -4.20 -20.19
CA THR A 18 -6.00 -4.41 -20.17
C THR A 18 -5.30 -3.42 -19.22
N ASN A 19 -5.78 -2.17 -19.15
CA ASN A 19 -5.34 -1.19 -18.15
C ASN A 19 -5.74 -1.58 -16.71
N GLN A 20 -6.74 -2.46 -16.54
CA GLN A 20 -7.18 -2.97 -15.23
C GLN A 20 -6.41 -4.22 -14.75
N LEU A 21 -5.64 -4.87 -15.63
CA LEU A 21 -4.67 -5.93 -15.27
C LEU A 21 -3.33 -5.37 -14.79
N GLU A 22 -3.20 -4.06 -14.82
CA GLU A 22 -2.00 -3.37 -14.43
C GLU A 22 -1.67 -3.62 -12.95
N SER A 23 -0.40 -3.92 -12.74
CA SER A 23 0.16 -4.09 -11.40
C SER A 23 0.03 -2.77 -10.64
N TRP A 24 -0.11 -2.83 -9.31
CA TRP A 24 -0.28 -1.66 -8.44
C TRP A 24 0.62 -0.47 -8.81
N SER A 25 1.88 -0.71 -9.22
CA SER A 25 2.80 0.35 -9.64
C SER A 25 2.34 1.16 -10.85
N ASN A 26 1.63 0.57 -11.80
CA ASN A 26 1.16 1.22 -13.02
C ASN A 26 -0.16 1.99 -12.83
N LEU A 27 -0.91 1.74 -11.75
CA LEU A 27 -2.15 2.48 -11.47
C LEU A 27 -1.88 3.98 -11.27
N ASN A 28 -2.74 4.83 -11.84
CA ASN A 28 -2.68 6.28 -11.60
C ASN A 28 -2.93 6.61 -10.13
N LYS A 29 -2.34 7.72 -9.67
CA LYS A 29 -2.51 8.21 -8.29
C LYS A 29 -3.98 8.35 -7.89
N THR A 30 -4.83 8.83 -8.80
CA THR A 30 -6.29 8.95 -8.55
C THR A 30 -6.93 7.61 -8.21
N TYR A 31 -6.67 6.57 -9.01
CA TYR A 31 -7.20 5.22 -8.75
C TYR A 31 -6.60 4.62 -7.47
N LYS A 32 -5.30 4.84 -7.22
CA LYS A 32 -4.66 4.40 -5.96
C LYS A 32 -5.32 5.04 -4.75
N SER A 33 -5.57 6.35 -4.76
CA SER A 33 -6.27 7.05 -3.67
C SER A 33 -7.69 6.53 -3.47
N GLN A 34 -8.44 6.31 -4.56
CA GLN A 34 -9.79 5.74 -4.48
C GLN A 34 -9.76 4.35 -3.84
N LYS A 35 -8.80 3.50 -4.23
CA LYS A 35 -8.65 2.16 -3.66
C LYS A 35 -8.18 2.16 -2.21
N LEU A 36 -7.42 3.16 -1.79
CA LEU A 36 -7.06 3.34 -0.38
C LEU A 36 -8.28 3.69 0.47
N ARG A 37 -9.18 4.55 -0.01
CA ARG A 37 -10.46 4.85 0.68
C ARG A 37 -11.31 3.59 0.87
N GLU A 38 -11.49 2.82 -0.21
CA GLU A 38 -12.21 1.55 -0.21
C GLU A 38 -11.58 0.50 0.75
N PHE A 39 -10.27 0.59 0.98
CA PHE A 39 -9.57 -0.24 1.95
C PHE A 39 -9.80 0.25 3.38
N VAL A 40 -9.78 1.57 3.62
CA VAL A 40 -10.02 2.18 4.93
C VAL A 40 -11.40 1.84 5.45
N GLU A 41 -12.44 1.94 4.61
CA GLU A 41 -13.82 1.60 4.98
C GLU A 41 -13.93 0.16 5.45
N ARG A 42 -13.40 -0.80 4.67
CA ARG A 42 -13.38 -2.22 5.05
C ARG A 42 -12.55 -2.48 6.30
N TYR A 43 -11.40 -1.82 6.43
CA TYR A 43 -10.54 -1.97 7.59
C TYR A 43 -11.20 -1.43 8.87
N ARG A 44 -11.97 -0.35 8.75
CA ARG A 44 -12.79 0.21 9.81
C ARG A 44 -13.88 -0.77 10.23
N GLU A 45 -14.61 -1.38 9.29
CA GLU A 45 -15.63 -2.38 9.60
C GLU A 45 -15.03 -3.62 10.30
N GLU A 46 -13.88 -4.11 9.81
CA GLU A 46 -13.20 -5.29 10.36
C GLU A 46 -12.63 -5.03 11.77
N ASN A 47 -12.12 -3.83 12.05
CA ASN A 47 -11.51 -3.48 13.34
C ASN A 47 -12.40 -2.62 14.26
N ASN A 48 -13.63 -2.32 13.84
CA ASN A 48 -14.56 -1.42 14.53
C ASN A 48 -13.91 -0.07 14.92
N LEU A 49 -13.22 0.56 13.97
CA LEU A 49 -12.56 1.85 14.18
C LEU A 49 -13.56 3.01 14.31
N THR A 50 -13.18 4.01 15.09
CA THR A 50 -13.94 5.26 15.20
C THR A 50 -13.81 6.07 13.89
N LYS A 51 -14.81 6.91 13.56
CA LYS A 51 -14.73 7.82 12.40
C LYS A 51 -13.48 8.69 12.38
N ASP A 52 -13.01 9.12 13.55
CA ASP A 52 -11.77 9.90 13.68
C ASP A 52 -10.52 9.09 13.26
N GLU A 53 -10.48 7.80 13.63
CA GLU A 53 -9.39 6.89 13.27
C GLU A 53 -9.42 6.53 11.79
N GLU A 54 -10.62 6.38 11.22
CA GLU A 54 -10.86 6.19 9.79
C GLU A 54 -10.31 7.36 8.97
N ILE A 55 -10.66 8.60 9.33
CA ILE A 55 -10.17 9.80 8.65
C ILE A 55 -8.65 9.92 8.75
N LYS A 56 -8.08 9.66 9.94
CA LYS A 56 -6.63 9.64 10.14
C LYS A 56 -5.95 8.58 9.30
N LEU A 57 -6.54 7.39 9.18
CA LEU A 57 -6.01 6.31 8.35
C LEU A 57 -6.07 6.68 6.87
N GLU A 58 -7.19 7.21 6.39
CA GLU A 58 -7.34 7.66 5.01
C GLU A 58 -6.27 8.71 4.68
N GLN A 59 -6.20 9.78 5.47
CA GLN A 59 -5.21 10.85 5.27
C GLN A 59 -3.79 10.30 5.31
N PHE A 60 -3.49 9.44 6.29
CA PHE A 60 -2.17 8.82 6.40
C PHE A 60 -1.79 7.98 5.18
N LEU A 61 -2.74 7.23 4.63
CA LEU A 61 -2.53 6.42 3.43
C LEU A 61 -2.35 7.28 2.18
N ILE A 62 -3.16 8.32 2.01
CA ILE A 62 -3.02 9.27 0.90
C ILE A 62 -1.67 9.98 0.98
N THR A 63 -1.32 10.53 2.15
CA THR A 63 -0.01 11.17 2.36
C THR A 63 1.14 10.17 2.14
N SER A 64 0.98 8.90 2.53
CA SER A 64 1.99 7.86 2.29
C SER A 64 2.14 7.52 0.80
N LEU A 65 1.04 7.58 0.05
CA LEU A 65 1.05 7.44 -1.40
C LEU A 65 1.77 8.62 -2.07
N GLU A 66 1.51 9.85 -1.61
CA GLU A 66 2.20 11.05 -2.11
C GLU A 66 3.71 11.02 -1.82
N ASN A 67 4.10 10.51 -0.66
CA ASN A 67 5.50 10.30 -0.26
C ASN A 67 6.18 9.11 -0.97
N LYS A 68 5.56 8.53 -2.00
CA LYS A 68 6.05 7.36 -2.77
C LYS A 68 6.31 6.09 -1.94
N LYS A 69 5.81 6.02 -0.69
CA LYS A 69 5.99 4.85 0.18
C LYS A 69 5.07 3.68 -0.19
N LEU A 70 4.02 3.96 -0.95
CA LEU A 70 3.05 2.98 -1.46
C LEU A 70 3.08 2.92 -2.99
N GLU A 71 4.23 3.17 -3.62
CA GLU A 71 4.33 3.17 -5.10
C GLU A 71 4.64 1.77 -5.66
N ARG A 72 5.32 0.92 -4.89
CA ARG A 72 5.77 -0.41 -5.34
C ARG A 72 4.71 -1.48 -5.04
N VAL A 73 4.60 -2.46 -5.93
CA VAL A 73 3.77 -3.67 -5.74
C VAL A 73 4.14 -4.44 -4.45
N LYS A 74 5.39 -4.33 -3.98
CA LYS A 74 5.82 -4.98 -2.73
C LYS A 74 5.24 -4.31 -1.47
N ASP A 75 4.94 -3.02 -1.55
CA ASP A 75 4.45 -2.24 -0.42
C ASP A 75 2.91 -2.34 -0.28
N VAL A 76 2.21 -2.81 -1.32
CA VAL A 76 0.73 -2.97 -1.34
C VAL A 76 0.33 -4.29 -2.01
N VAL A 77 -0.42 -5.13 -1.28
CA VAL A 77 -1.02 -6.36 -1.81
C VAL A 77 -2.31 -5.98 -2.55
N TYR A 78 -2.17 -5.69 -3.83
CA TYR A 78 -3.28 -5.46 -4.74
C TYR A 78 -3.69 -6.76 -5.43
N ASP A 79 -4.97 -7.09 -5.39
CA ASP A 79 -5.52 -8.22 -6.12
C ASP A 79 -6.11 -7.74 -7.45
N LYS A 80 -5.56 -8.25 -8.56
CA LYS A 80 -5.96 -7.88 -9.91
C LYS A 80 -7.34 -8.43 -10.29
N ASN A 81 -7.75 -9.55 -9.70
CA ASN A 81 -9.03 -10.19 -10.01
C ASN A 81 -10.18 -9.44 -9.32
N THR A 82 -10.00 -9.09 -8.04
CA THR A 82 -11.00 -8.32 -7.30
C THR A 82 -10.87 -6.81 -7.46
N LYS A 83 -9.77 -6.34 -8.07
CA LYS A 83 -9.43 -4.92 -8.24
C LYS A 83 -9.44 -4.16 -6.92
N MET A 84 -8.98 -4.80 -5.86
CA MET A 84 -9.02 -4.28 -4.50
C MET A 84 -7.69 -4.47 -3.80
N ILE A 85 -7.37 -3.53 -2.91
CA ILE A 85 -6.27 -3.70 -1.96
C ILE A 85 -6.72 -4.75 -0.94
N LYS A 86 -6.00 -5.86 -0.87
CA LYS A 86 -6.22 -6.91 0.14
C LYS A 86 -5.52 -6.56 1.45
N LYS A 87 -4.29 -6.07 1.37
CA LYS A 87 -3.48 -5.77 2.55
C LYS A 87 -2.35 -4.81 2.20
N ILE A 88 -1.94 -3.99 3.17
CA ILE A 88 -0.72 -3.18 3.08
C ILE A 88 0.29 -3.78 4.08
N PRO A 89 1.30 -4.55 3.64
CA PRO A 89 2.22 -5.26 4.54
C PRO A 89 3.03 -4.33 5.43
N GLY A 90 3.29 -3.10 4.97
CA GLY A 90 3.97 -2.07 5.75
C GLY A 90 3.07 -1.37 6.78
N LEU A 91 1.74 -1.51 6.67
CA LEU A 91 0.79 -0.81 7.54
C LEU A 91 0.75 -1.50 8.90
N ILE A 92 1.18 -0.78 9.92
CA ILE A 92 1.11 -1.17 11.31
C ILE A 92 0.11 -0.26 12.00
N PHE A 93 -0.94 -0.86 12.54
CA PHE A 93 -1.88 -0.17 13.40
C PHE A 93 -1.62 -0.55 14.85
N ASN A 94 -1.25 0.43 15.68
CA ASN A 94 -1.09 0.23 17.11
C ASN A 94 -2.41 0.60 17.83
N LYS A 95 -3.20 -0.42 18.19
CA LYS A 95 -4.48 -0.25 18.90
C LYS A 95 -4.33 0.49 20.23
N ASN A 96 -3.22 0.30 20.93
CA ASN A 96 -2.98 0.94 22.24
C ASN A 96 -2.68 2.43 22.11
N SER A 97 -1.95 2.81 21.06
CA SER A 97 -1.51 4.19 20.86
C SER A 97 -2.38 4.95 19.85
N LYS A 98 -3.33 4.27 19.17
CA LYS A 98 -4.13 4.79 18.04
C LYS A 98 -3.28 5.47 16.96
N HIS A 99 -2.07 4.96 16.77
CA HIS A 99 -1.11 5.49 15.80
C HIS A 99 -0.96 4.53 14.63
N PHE A 100 -1.04 5.10 13.43
CA PHE A 100 -0.71 4.42 12.18
C PHE A 100 0.76 4.66 11.85
N SER A 101 1.45 3.59 11.48
CA SER A 101 2.85 3.65 11.07
C SER A 101 3.05 2.80 9.83
N LEU A 102 3.87 3.29 8.91
CA LEU A 102 4.23 2.55 7.70
C LEU A 102 5.69 2.13 7.81
N LYS A 103 5.94 0.83 7.97
CA LYS A 103 7.28 0.26 8.04
C LYS A 103 7.80 0.01 6.63
N ASN A 104 9.01 0.48 6.34
CA ASN A 104 9.68 0.13 5.09
C ASN A 104 9.95 -1.38 5.07
N LEU A 105 9.43 -2.08 4.06
CA LEU A 105 9.70 -3.50 3.83
C LEU A 105 11.12 -3.76 3.30
N ASP A 106 11.84 -2.70 2.94
CA ASP A 106 13.24 -2.79 2.55
C ASP A 106 14.05 -3.31 3.74
N LYS A 107 14.46 -4.57 3.66
CA LYS A 107 15.47 -5.14 4.55
C LYS A 107 16.76 -4.38 4.29
N ARG A 108 16.96 -3.23 4.93
CA ARG A 108 18.34 -2.84 5.26
C ARG A 108 18.84 -3.95 6.16
N THR A 109 19.63 -4.84 5.60
CA THR A 109 20.55 -5.67 6.37
C THR A 109 21.33 -4.70 7.22
N SER A 110 20.96 -4.52 8.49
CA SER A 110 21.73 -3.69 9.40
C SER A 110 23.15 -4.24 9.40
N THR A 111 24.06 -3.47 8.80
CA THR A 111 25.51 -3.70 8.85
C THR A 111 26.03 -3.70 10.30
N LEU A 112 25.19 -3.36 11.28
CA LEU A 112 25.40 -3.62 12.71
C LEU A 112 25.67 -5.10 13.04
N LYS A 113 25.21 -6.07 12.23
CA LYS A 113 25.57 -7.50 12.41
C LYS A 113 27.01 -7.81 11.99
N SER A 114 27.65 -6.93 11.22
CA SER A 114 29.02 -7.09 10.76
C SER A 114 30.01 -6.22 11.54
N LEU A 115 29.53 -5.48 12.56
CA LEU A 115 30.43 -4.77 13.46
C LEU A 115 31.09 -5.80 14.39
N PRO A 116 32.43 -5.88 14.42
CA PRO A 116 33.11 -6.69 15.42
C PRO A 116 32.75 -6.18 16.82
N PRO A 117 32.52 -7.06 17.80
CA PRO A 117 32.28 -6.63 19.16
C PRO A 117 33.49 -5.84 19.64
N ASN A 118 33.28 -4.59 20.05
CA ASN A 118 34.30 -3.74 20.63
C ASN A 118 34.84 -4.45 21.89
N GLN A 119 36.02 -5.06 21.77
CA GLN A 119 36.72 -5.68 22.89
C GLN A 119 37.13 -4.56 23.85
N GLN A 120 36.25 -4.25 24.80
CA GLN A 120 36.66 -3.52 25.99
C GLN A 120 37.69 -4.39 26.70
N LYS A 121 38.97 -3.99 26.59
CA LYS A 121 40.07 -4.50 27.40
C LYS A 121 39.63 -4.45 28.87
N LYS A 122 39.31 -5.60 29.44
CA LYS A 122 39.29 -5.75 30.89
C LYS A 122 40.74 -5.80 31.34
N GLU A 123 41.27 -4.65 31.72
CA GLU A 123 42.44 -4.55 32.58
C GLU A 123 42.15 -5.39 33.84
N SER A 124 42.92 -6.47 34.00
CA SER A 124 42.92 -7.28 35.21
C SER A 124 44.24 -7.03 35.93
N ARG A 125 44.09 -6.73 37.22
CA ARG A 125 45.11 -6.42 38.22
C ARG A 125 46.34 -7.33 38.20
#